data_AF-A0A8T2R8H4-F1
#
_entry.id   AF-A0A8T2R8H4-F1
#
_cell.length_a   1.000
_cell.length_b   1.000
_cell.length_c   1.000
_cell.angle_alpha   90.00
_cell.angle_beta   90.00
_cell.angle_gamma   90.00
#
_symmetry.space_group_name_H-M   'P 1'
#
loop_
_entity.id
_entity.type
_entity.pdbx_description
1 polymer ?
#
loop_
_entity_poly.entity_id
_entity_poly.type
_entity_poly.pdbx_seq_one_letter_code
_entity_poly.pdbx_strand_id
1 'polypeptide(L)'
;MLRLPKNRFAVIGLLEALGQALGMAAAAVLPGASIPVLAQTFLIWQILFSIVFLKKRYSSNQIMGCGLVLFGVVMALTSTSNSFRISSSNEGLFWPIIMIISASFQAGASIIKEFVFRDASERLQSKSVDIFVVNSFGSGFQSLFVLLLLPILSQIRGIPFSELPGYVKDGAGCLFNIGNYHADCYNAPLLTSSYIAMNLAFNISALALLKSSSAVVASLCTTLAVPLSIYMFTLPLPYVGVPASLPPQFIFGTTMLILGLAFYNFSDRLSKKQKGSP
;
A
#
# COMPACT_ATOMS: atom_id res chain seq x y z
N MET A 1 -21.45 24.64 -8.04
CA MET A 1 -20.15 23.93 -8.07
C MET A 1 -19.65 23.80 -6.63
N LEU A 2 -19.50 22.59 -6.11
CA LEU A 2 -19.04 22.35 -4.74
C LEU A 2 -17.65 22.99 -4.54
N ARG A 3 -17.56 24.04 -3.72
CA ARG A 3 -16.29 24.61 -3.24
C ARG A 3 -15.64 23.63 -2.26
N LEU A 4 -15.16 22.50 -2.77
CA LEU A 4 -14.38 21.58 -1.97
C LEU A 4 -12.99 22.20 -1.72
N PRO A 5 -12.42 22.05 -0.50
CA PRO A 5 -11.13 22.61 -0.16
C PRO A 5 -10.01 21.92 -0.95
N LYS A 6 -9.57 22.54 -2.06
CA LYS A 6 -8.52 22.04 -2.96
C LYS A 6 -7.22 21.67 -2.22
N ASN A 7 -6.87 22.43 -1.18
CA ASN A 7 -5.66 22.21 -0.38
C ASN A 7 -5.65 20.83 0.29
N ARG A 8 -6.82 20.29 0.68
CA ARG A 8 -6.90 18.97 1.31
C ARG A 8 -6.61 17.85 0.31
N PHE A 9 -7.11 17.98 -0.93
CA PHE A 9 -6.79 17.02 -2.00
C PHE A 9 -5.33 17.09 -2.44
N ALA A 10 -4.73 18.28 -2.42
CA ALA A 10 -3.30 18.42 -2.69
C ALA A 10 -2.45 17.71 -1.62
N VAL A 11 -2.78 17.85 -0.33
CA VAL A 11 -2.08 17.13 0.75
C VAL A 11 -2.26 15.62 0.64
N ILE A 12 -3.47 15.15 0.31
CA ILE A 12 -3.73 13.74 0.02
C ILE A 12 -2.81 13.25 -1.10
N GLY A 13 -2.81 13.93 -2.25
CA GLY A 13 -1.98 13.56 -3.39
C GLY A 13 -0.49 13.55 -3.08
N LEU A 14 0.00 14.51 -2.28
CA LEU A 14 1.40 14.56 -1.84
C LEU A 14 1.77 13.36 -0.96
N LEU A 15 0.95 13.04 0.05
CA LEU A 15 1.19 11.91 0.94
C LEU A 15 1.13 10.58 0.19
N GLU A 16 0.19 10.41 -0.74
CA GLU A 16 0.12 9.22 -1.59
C GLU A 16 1.33 9.12 -2.52
N ALA A 17 1.78 10.23 -3.10
CA ALA A 17 2.97 10.26 -3.94
C ALA A 17 4.24 9.88 -3.15
N LEU A 18 4.43 10.44 -1.95
CA LEU A 18 5.56 10.11 -1.07
C LEU A 18 5.51 8.64 -0.61
N GLY A 19 4.33 8.16 -0.21
CA GLY A 19 4.12 6.78 0.18
C GLY A 19 4.43 5.80 -0.96
N GLN A 20 3.98 6.09 -2.17
CA GLN A 20 4.26 5.27 -3.36
C GLN A 20 5.74 5.32 -3.75
N ALA A 21 6.35 6.51 -3.74
CA ALA A 21 7.77 6.71 -4.05
C ALA A 21 8.67 5.88 -3.13
N LEU A 22 8.49 6.01 -1.81
CA LEU A 22 9.27 5.27 -0.82
C LEU A 22 8.94 3.77 -0.82
N GLY A 23 7.66 3.42 -1.00
CA GLY A 23 7.21 2.04 -1.08
C GLY A 23 7.81 1.29 -2.26
N MET A 24 7.83 1.91 -3.45
CA MET A 24 8.47 1.34 -4.64
C MET A 24 9.99 1.24 -4.49
N ALA A 25 10.64 2.24 -3.88
CA ALA A 25 12.07 2.21 -3.62
C ALA A 25 12.45 1.03 -2.69
N ALA A 26 11.68 0.81 -1.63
CA ALA A 26 11.87 -0.33 -0.74
C ALA A 26 11.51 -1.67 -1.40
N ALA A 27 10.41 -1.73 -2.15
CA ALA A 27 9.97 -2.94 -2.85
C ALA A 27 10.95 -3.44 -3.90
N ALA A 28 11.79 -2.55 -4.47
CA ALA A 28 12.82 -2.93 -5.44
C ALA A 28 13.97 -3.75 -4.82
N VAL A 29 14.17 -3.66 -3.50
CA VAL A 29 15.28 -4.32 -2.79
C VAL A 29 14.78 -5.43 -1.86
N LEU A 30 13.57 -5.28 -1.31
CA LEU A 30 13.00 -6.22 -0.35
C LEU A 30 12.55 -7.54 -1.01
N PRO A 31 12.69 -8.68 -0.31
CA PRO A 31 12.11 -9.94 -0.76
C PRO A 31 10.59 -9.81 -0.94
N GLY A 32 10.05 -10.32 -2.05
CA GLY A 32 8.63 -10.20 -2.40
C GLY A 32 7.67 -10.62 -1.29
N ALA A 33 7.98 -11.70 -0.56
CA ALA A 33 7.16 -12.18 0.55
C ALA A 33 7.14 -11.23 1.77
N SER A 34 8.18 -10.42 1.98
CA SER A 34 8.28 -9.47 3.11
C SER A 34 7.49 -8.18 2.87
N ILE A 35 7.30 -7.79 1.62
CA ILE A 35 6.54 -6.59 1.21
C ILE A 35 5.11 -6.60 1.77
N PRO A 36 4.27 -7.63 1.54
CA PRO A 36 2.89 -7.64 2.05
C PRO A 36 2.83 -7.69 3.59
N VAL A 37 3.83 -8.28 4.25
CA VAL A 37 3.94 -8.33 5.71
C VAL A 37 4.24 -6.93 6.26
N LEU A 38 5.25 -6.25 5.72
CA LEU A 38 5.62 -4.89 6.12
C LEU A 38 4.52 -3.88 5.79
N ALA A 39 3.83 -4.06 4.65
CA ALA A 39 2.68 -3.25 4.28
C ALA A 39 1.53 -3.33 5.31
N GLN A 40 1.41 -4.40 6.10
CA GLN A 40 0.39 -4.47 7.16
C GLN A 40 0.61 -3.49 8.31
N THR A 41 1.81 -2.89 8.44
CA THR A 41 2.01 -1.78 9.38
C THR A 41 1.12 -0.58 9.06
N PHE A 42 0.58 -0.50 7.84
CA PHE A 42 -0.47 0.45 7.45
C PHE A 42 -1.63 0.48 8.45
N LEU A 43 -2.10 -0.69 8.93
CA LEU A 43 -3.22 -0.78 9.88
C LEU A 43 -2.88 -0.08 11.21
N ILE A 44 -1.64 -0.25 11.68
CA ILE A 44 -1.15 0.32 12.94
C ILE A 44 -1.15 1.85 12.85
N TRP A 45 -0.56 2.38 11.77
CA TRP A 45 -0.53 3.82 11.49
C TRP A 45 -1.94 4.38 11.28
N GLN A 46 -2.82 3.64 10.62
CA GLN A 46 -4.20 4.05 10.40
C GLN A 46 -4.97 4.22 11.71
N ILE A 47 -4.85 3.28 12.66
CA ILE A 47 -5.47 3.41 13.99
C ILE A 47 -4.87 4.60 14.75
N LEU A 48 -3.54 4.72 14.76
CA LEU A 48 -2.84 5.83 15.43
C LEU A 48 -3.34 7.19 14.92
N PHE A 49 -3.32 7.41 13.61
CA PHE A 49 -3.77 8.66 13.01
C PHE A 49 -5.27 8.87 13.15
N SER A 50 -6.08 7.82 13.11
CA SER A 50 -7.52 7.93 13.36
C SER A 50 -7.85 8.37 14.79
N ILE A 51 -7.10 7.90 15.80
CA ILE A 51 -7.24 8.37 17.19
C ILE A 51 -6.83 9.84 17.28
N VAL A 52 -5.71 10.23 16.67
CA VAL A 52 -5.19 11.60 16.75
C VAL A 52 -6.07 12.61 15.99
N PHE A 53 -6.39 12.33 14.72
CA PHE A 53 -7.08 13.28 13.84
C PHE A 53 -8.60 13.18 13.91
N LEU A 54 -9.18 11.97 13.98
CA LEU A 54 -10.63 11.76 13.99
C LEU A 54 -11.20 11.56 15.40
N LYS A 55 -10.34 11.45 16.43
CA LYS A 55 -10.71 11.23 17.83
C LYS A 55 -11.62 10.01 18.01
N LYS A 56 -11.45 8.98 17.18
CA LYS A 56 -12.24 7.74 17.28
C LYS A 56 -11.81 6.91 18.49
N ARG A 57 -12.80 6.28 19.12
CA ARG A 57 -12.59 5.25 20.14
C ARG A 57 -12.62 3.87 19.51
N TYR A 58 -11.57 3.11 19.75
CA TYR A 58 -11.43 1.71 19.34
C TYR A 58 -11.74 0.79 20.52
N SER A 59 -12.32 -0.38 20.25
CA SER A 59 -12.57 -1.38 21.29
C SER A 59 -11.27 -2.08 21.70
N SER A 60 -11.18 -2.56 22.94
CA SER A 60 -10.00 -3.28 23.45
C SER A 60 -9.62 -4.47 22.57
N ASN A 61 -10.62 -5.14 21.98
CA ASN A 61 -10.43 -6.25 21.05
C ASN A 61 -9.76 -5.81 19.72
N GLN A 62 -10.06 -4.60 19.21
CA GLN A 62 -9.36 -4.05 18.04
C GLN A 62 -7.89 -3.74 18.35
N ILE A 63 -7.62 -3.21 19.55
CA ILE A 63 -6.25 -2.92 20.00
C ILE A 63 -5.47 -4.24 20.14
N MET A 64 -6.08 -5.29 20.68
CA MET A 64 -5.46 -6.61 20.78
C MET A 64 -5.17 -7.23 19.41
N GLY A 65 -6.10 -7.11 18.45
CA GLY A 65 -5.87 -7.54 17.07
C GLY A 65 -4.71 -6.79 16.39
N CYS A 66 -4.62 -5.48 16.61
CA CYS A 66 -3.51 -4.65 16.14
C CYS A 66 -2.17 -5.06 16.79
N GLY A 67 -2.17 -5.37 18.09
CA GLY A 67 -0.99 -5.88 18.80
C GLY A 67 -0.49 -7.21 18.24
N LEU A 68 -1.40 -8.13 17.89
CA LEU A 68 -1.05 -9.39 17.22
C LEU A 68 -0.44 -9.15 15.82
N VAL A 69 -0.96 -8.20 15.05
CA VAL A 69 -0.37 -7.80 13.76
C VAL A 69 1.06 -7.28 13.96
N LEU A 70 1.27 -6.39 14.94
CA LEU A 70 2.60 -5.86 15.25
C LEU A 70 3.57 -6.99 15.64
N PHE A 71 3.13 -7.91 16.49
CA PHE A 71 3.93 -9.07 16.87
C PHE A 71 4.31 -9.93 15.66
N GLY A 72 3.35 -10.22 14.77
CA GLY A 72 3.59 -10.98 13.54
C GLY A 72 4.60 -10.30 12.61
N VAL A 73 4.52 -8.97 12.45
CA VAL A 73 5.48 -8.18 11.68
C VAL A 73 6.88 -8.26 12.28
N VAL A 74 7.02 -8.10 13.61
CA VAL A 74 8.32 -8.17 14.29
C VAL A 74 8.95 -9.56 14.12
N MET A 75 8.17 -10.63 14.29
CA MET A 75 8.66 -12.00 14.11
C MET A 75 9.09 -12.28 12.67
N ALA A 76 8.33 -11.80 11.68
CA ALA A 76 8.72 -11.91 10.28
C ALA A 76 10.02 -11.13 9.98
N LEU A 77 10.16 -9.91 10.52
CA LEU A 77 11.37 -9.09 10.39
C LEU A 77 12.60 -9.75 11.01
N THR A 78 12.47 -10.37 12.20
CA THR A 78 13.61 -11.08 12.83
C THR A 78 14.13 -12.21 11.94
N SER A 79 13.24 -12.90 11.23
CA SER A 79 13.60 -13.95 10.27
C SER A 79 14.38 -13.38 9.09
N THR A 80 13.89 -12.30 8.49
CA THR A 80 14.55 -11.60 7.37
C THR A 80 15.90 -11.04 7.80
N SER A 81 16.00 -10.46 9.00
CA SER A 81 17.25 -9.89 9.50
C SER A 81 18.29 -10.95 9.86
N ASN A 82 17.92 -12.17 10.28
CA ASN A 82 18.88 -13.27 10.39
C ASN A 82 19.40 -13.74 9.03
N SER A 83 18.57 -13.74 7.99
CA SER A 83 19.01 -13.99 6.61
C SER A 83 19.88 -12.84 6.07
N PHE A 84 19.56 -11.59 6.43
CA PHE A 84 20.28 -10.39 5.98
C PHE A 84 21.62 -10.18 6.71
N ARG A 85 21.71 -10.52 8.00
CA ARG A 85 22.97 -10.46 8.79
C ARG A 85 24.08 -11.33 8.23
N ILE A 86 23.76 -12.35 7.44
CA ILE A 86 24.73 -13.23 6.79
C ILE A 86 25.32 -12.57 5.52
N SER A 87 24.66 -11.55 4.94
CA SER A 87 25.02 -11.08 3.59
C SER A 87 25.70 -9.71 3.49
N SER A 88 25.53 -8.71 4.38
CA SER A 88 26.31 -7.45 4.33
C SER A 88 26.07 -6.51 5.51
N SER A 89 27.11 -5.76 5.87
CA SER A 89 27.20 -4.67 6.85
C SER A 89 26.09 -3.60 6.78
N ASN A 90 25.58 -3.19 7.95
CA ASN A 90 24.85 -1.94 8.26
C ASN A 90 23.57 -1.53 7.50
N GLU A 91 23.14 -2.19 6.42
CA GLU A 91 21.95 -1.78 5.64
C GLU A 91 20.67 -2.59 5.93
N GLY A 92 20.73 -3.59 6.82
CA GLY A 92 19.69 -4.63 6.93
C GLY A 92 18.32 -4.24 7.42
N LEU A 93 18.22 -3.09 8.09
CA LEU A 93 16.94 -2.56 8.55
C LEU A 93 16.53 -1.29 7.81
N PHE A 94 17.39 -0.73 6.96
CA PHE A 94 17.11 0.53 6.28
C PHE A 94 15.89 0.43 5.36
N TRP A 95 15.89 -0.53 4.43
CA TRP A 95 14.78 -0.73 3.48
C TRP A 95 13.47 -1.18 4.15
N PRO A 96 13.48 -2.10 5.13
CA PRO A 96 12.28 -2.38 5.92
C PRO A 96 11.71 -1.14 6.64
N ILE A 97 12.56 -0.28 7.21
CA ILE A 97 12.13 0.96 7.87
C ILE A 97 11.51 1.91 6.85
N ILE A 98 12.12 2.07 5.67
CA ILE A 98 11.53 2.88 4.58
C ILE A 98 10.14 2.36 4.20
N MET A 99 9.97 1.04 4.11
CA MET A 99 8.67 0.44 3.82
C MET A 99 7.62 0.77 4.90
N ILE A 100 8.00 0.73 6.18
CA ILE A 100 7.11 1.10 7.30
C ILE A 100 6.77 2.60 7.27
N ILE A 101 7.74 3.45 6.97
CA ILE A 101 7.53 4.90 6.80
C ILE A 101 6.57 5.15 5.61
N SER A 102 6.75 4.42 4.51
CA SER A 102 5.88 4.53 3.33
C SER A 102 4.42 4.19 3.67
N ALA A 103 4.21 3.19 4.52
CA ALA A 103 2.89 2.80 5.01
C ALA A 103 2.25 3.89 5.89
N SER A 104 3.06 4.64 6.65
CA SER A 104 2.57 5.78 7.44
C SER A 104 2.00 6.89 6.56
N PHE A 105 2.69 7.26 5.47
CA PHE A 105 2.19 8.30 4.55
C PHE A 105 0.89 7.88 3.86
N GLN A 106 0.81 6.62 3.41
CA GLN A 106 -0.41 6.05 2.83
C GLN A 106 -1.56 6.03 3.84
N ALA A 107 -1.29 5.67 5.10
CA ALA A 107 -2.29 5.69 6.17
C ALA A 107 -2.77 7.12 6.45
N GLY A 108 -1.86 8.10 6.50
CA GLY A 108 -2.20 9.52 6.66
C GLY A 108 -3.12 10.01 5.55
N ALA A 109 -2.82 9.69 4.29
CA ALA A 109 -3.70 10.03 3.16
C ALA A 109 -5.10 9.41 3.29
N SER A 110 -5.20 8.15 3.69
CA SER A 110 -6.47 7.46 3.92
C SER A 110 -7.31 8.12 5.02
N ILE A 111 -6.68 8.52 6.12
CA ILE A 111 -7.35 9.21 7.23
C ILE A 111 -7.84 10.61 6.84
N ILE A 112 -7.05 11.36 6.05
CA ILE A 112 -7.49 12.67 5.54
C ILE A 112 -8.65 12.49 4.56
N LYS A 113 -8.62 11.46 3.68
CA LYS A 113 -9.76 11.12 2.82
C LYS A 113 -11.01 10.85 3.66
N GLU A 114 -10.91 10.05 4.71
CA GLU A 114 -12.02 9.78 5.62
C GLU A 114 -12.56 11.06 6.28
N PHE A 115 -11.68 11.94 6.75
CA PHE A 115 -12.06 13.23 7.31
C PHE A 115 -12.83 14.11 6.29
N VAL A 116 -12.36 14.15 5.03
CA VAL A 116 -13.04 14.88 3.95
C VAL A 116 -14.42 14.30 3.66
N PHE A 117 -14.57 12.97 3.62
CA PHE A 117 -15.88 12.33 3.44
C PHE A 117 -16.84 12.65 4.58
N ARG A 118 -16.35 12.66 5.82
CA ARG A 118 -17.17 12.98 7.00
C ARG A 118 -17.62 14.45 7.02
N ASP A 119 -16.70 15.40 6.82
CA ASP A 119 -17.00 16.84 6.72
C ASP A 119 -17.97 17.13 5.56
N ALA A 120 -17.82 16.43 4.43
CA ALA A 120 -18.75 16.56 3.32
C ALA A 120 -20.15 16.02 3.64
N SER A 121 -20.25 14.88 4.33
CA SER A 121 -21.54 14.30 4.76
C SER A 121 -22.29 15.20 5.74
N GLU A 122 -21.57 15.85 6.66
CA GLU A 122 -22.13 16.80 7.63
C GLU A 122 -22.66 18.06 6.92
N ARG A 123 -21.96 18.57 5.90
CA ARG A 123 -22.39 19.75 5.13
C ARG A 123 -23.51 19.48 4.14
N LEU A 124 -23.66 18.25 3.68
CA LEU A 124 -24.59 17.87 2.60
C LEU A 124 -25.84 17.13 3.09
N GLN A 125 -26.16 17.18 4.39
CA GLN A 125 -27.37 16.59 4.97
C GLN A 125 -27.61 15.14 4.49
N SER A 126 -26.62 14.27 4.68
CA SER A 126 -26.63 12.85 4.27
C SER A 126 -26.51 12.55 2.78
N LYS A 127 -26.17 13.53 1.93
CA LYS A 127 -25.73 13.27 0.55
C LYS A 127 -24.21 13.04 0.53
N SER A 128 -23.76 11.84 0.17
CA SER A 128 -22.34 11.53 0.06
C SER A 128 -21.72 12.14 -1.20
N VAL A 129 -20.48 12.62 -1.08
CA VAL A 129 -19.68 12.98 -2.25
C VAL A 129 -19.28 11.70 -2.97
N ASP A 130 -19.40 11.70 -4.29
CA ASP A 130 -19.05 10.54 -5.10
C ASP A 130 -17.56 10.18 -4.92
N ILE A 131 -17.32 8.91 -4.58
CA ILE A 131 -15.99 8.34 -4.35
C ILE A 131 -15.13 8.53 -5.60
N PHE A 132 -15.73 8.47 -6.78
CA PHE A 132 -15.03 8.70 -8.05
C PHE A 132 -14.41 10.09 -8.12
N VAL A 133 -15.11 11.13 -7.66
CA VAL A 133 -14.59 12.50 -7.69
C VAL A 133 -13.38 12.64 -6.77
N VAL A 134 -13.47 12.12 -5.54
CA VAL A 134 -12.36 12.16 -4.57
C VAL A 134 -11.17 11.36 -5.07
N ASN A 135 -11.41 10.19 -5.66
CA ASN A 135 -10.33 9.35 -6.19
C ASN A 135 -9.67 9.99 -7.41
N SER A 136 -10.44 10.52 -8.36
CA SER A 136 -9.90 11.19 -9.55
C SER A 136 -9.10 12.46 -9.20
N PHE A 137 -9.60 13.31 -8.29
CA PHE A 137 -8.83 14.48 -7.84
C PHE A 137 -7.57 14.06 -7.07
N GLY A 138 -7.67 13.05 -6.19
CA GLY A 138 -6.54 12.49 -5.47
C GLY A 138 -5.46 11.96 -6.41
N SER A 139 -5.83 11.10 -7.37
CA SER A 139 -4.91 10.54 -8.37
C SER A 139 -4.33 11.61 -9.30
N GLY A 140 -5.09 12.66 -9.63
CA GLY A 140 -4.59 13.80 -10.42
C GLY A 140 -3.45 14.53 -9.71
N PHE A 141 -3.65 14.91 -8.44
CA PHE A 141 -2.59 15.53 -7.65
C PHE A 141 -1.43 14.57 -7.37
N GLN A 142 -1.71 13.30 -7.09
CA GLN A 142 -0.70 12.26 -6.91
C GLN A 142 0.21 12.16 -8.14
N SER A 143 -0.35 12.09 -9.35
CA SER A 143 0.43 12.04 -10.59
C SER A 143 1.36 13.25 -10.73
N LEU A 144 0.84 14.45 -10.45
CA LEU A 144 1.63 15.69 -10.48
C LEU A 144 2.80 15.65 -9.48
N PHE A 145 2.55 15.22 -8.25
CA PHE A 145 3.60 15.13 -7.23
C PHE A 145 4.60 14.01 -7.50
N VAL A 146 4.18 12.88 -8.06
CA VAL A 146 5.10 11.82 -8.50
C VAL A 146 6.04 12.36 -9.59
N LEU A 147 5.52 13.09 -10.57
CA LEU A 147 6.35 13.74 -11.60
C LEU A 147 7.33 14.76 -10.98
N LEU A 148 6.89 15.51 -9.97
CA LEU A 148 7.75 16.46 -9.24
C LEU A 148 8.83 15.76 -8.41
N LEU A 149 8.55 14.56 -7.89
CA LEU A 149 9.47 13.75 -7.08
C LEU A 149 10.44 12.91 -7.93
N LEU A 150 10.22 12.78 -9.24
CA LEU A 150 11.12 12.06 -10.16
C LEU A 150 12.62 12.41 -10.02
N PRO A 151 13.04 13.69 -9.98
CA PRO A 151 14.46 14.02 -9.82
C PRO A 151 15.05 13.55 -8.50
N ILE A 152 14.27 13.55 -7.42
CA ILE A 152 14.71 13.08 -6.11
C ILE A 152 14.82 11.55 -6.14
N LEU A 153 13.82 10.88 -6.72
CA LEU A 153 13.81 9.44 -6.90
C LEU A 153 14.97 8.95 -7.76
N SER A 154 15.34 9.68 -8.82
CA SER A 154 16.47 9.33 -9.67
C SER A 154 17.79 9.41 -8.92
N GLN A 155 17.98 10.43 -8.07
CA GLN A 155 19.16 10.55 -7.23
C GLN A 155 19.26 9.43 -6.19
N ILE A 156 18.13 9.04 -5.57
CA ILE A 156 18.09 7.89 -4.65
C ILE A 156 18.49 6.59 -5.38
N ARG A 157 18.18 6.49 -6.67
CA ARG A 157 18.54 5.35 -7.52
C ARG A 157 19.93 5.45 -8.16
N GLY A 158 20.68 6.52 -7.89
CA GLY A 158 22.02 6.76 -8.43
C GLY A 158 22.09 7.34 -9.84
N ILE A 159 20.98 7.83 -10.40
CA ILE A 159 20.93 8.42 -11.75
C ILE A 159 21.12 9.94 -11.66
N PRO A 160 22.17 10.51 -12.29
CA PRO A 160 22.40 11.95 -12.27
C PRO A 160 21.28 12.70 -13.00
N PHE A 161 20.94 13.90 -12.51
CA PHE A 161 19.82 14.70 -13.04
C PHE A 161 19.97 15.03 -14.54
N SER A 162 21.21 15.16 -15.02
CA SER A 162 21.51 15.40 -16.44
C SER A 162 21.08 14.27 -17.36
N GLU A 163 21.04 13.03 -16.86
CA GLU A 163 20.67 11.84 -17.62
C GLU A 163 19.18 11.50 -17.48
N LEU A 164 18.45 12.18 -16.59
CA LEU A 164 17.02 11.92 -16.36
C LEU A 164 16.18 11.99 -17.65
N PRO A 165 16.34 12.99 -18.55
CA PRO A 165 15.56 13.03 -19.79
C PRO A 165 15.89 11.89 -20.74
N GLY A 166 17.17 11.48 -20.79
CA GLY A 166 17.62 10.31 -21.54
C GLY A 166 17.01 9.03 -20.97
N TYR A 167 17.09 8.84 -19.66
CA TYR A 167 16.51 7.70 -18.95
C TYR A 167 15.00 7.56 -19.15
N VAL A 168 14.26 8.67 -19.12
CA VAL A 168 12.81 8.67 -19.40
C VAL A 168 12.53 8.33 -20.87
N LYS A 169 13.35 8.86 -21.80
CA LYS A 169 13.22 8.55 -23.23
C LYS A 169 13.53 7.09 -23.53
N ASP A 170 14.56 6.53 -22.91
CA ASP A 170 14.96 5.14 -23.08
C ASP A 170 13.93 4.20 -22.44
N GLY A 171 13.41 4.56 -21.26
CA GLY A 171 12.29 3.85 -20.63
C GLY A 171 11.01 3.88 -21.48
N ALA A 172 10.68 5.02 -22.10
CA ALA A 172 9.57 5.13 -23.03
C ALA A 172 9.82 4.31 -24.31
N GLY A 173 11.06 4.31 -24.83
CA GLY A 173 11.47 3.47 -25.96
C GLY A 173 11.29 1.98 -25.67
N CYS A 174 11.69 1.52 -24.48
CA CYS A 174 11.46 0.14 -24.03
C CYS A 174 9.96 -0.16 -23.84
N LEU A 175 9.18 0.77 -23.27
CA LEU A 175 7.75 0.60 -23.04
C LEU A 175 6.93 0.53 -24.33
N PHE A 176 7.28 1.30 -25.34
CA PHE A 176 6.60 1.29 -26.64
C PHE A 176 7.27 0.36 -27.66
N ASN A 177 8.36 -0.30 -27.27
CA ASN A 177 9.20 -1.11 -28.15
C ASN A 177 9.65 -0.34 -29.41
N ILE A 178 10.03 0.93 -29.22
CA ILE A 178 10.53 1.83 -30.25
C ILE A 178 12.04 2.01 -30.03
N GLY A 179 12.86 1.43 -30.90
CA GLY A 179 14.31 1.52 -30.87
C GLY A 179 15.00 0.17 -30.62
N ASN A 180 16.27 0.07 -31.01
CA ASN A 180 17.08 -1.16 -30.98
C ASN A 180 17.68 -1.38 -29.59
N TYR A 181 16.86 -1.35 -28.55
CA TYR A 181 17.30 -1.50 -27.15
C TYR A 181 17.14 -2.95 -26.69
N HIS A 182 18.14 -3.41 -25.93
CA HIS A 182 18.34 -4.73 -25.29
C HIS A 182 17.21 -5.78 -25.43
N ALA A 183 17.61 -7.04 -25.69
CA ALA A 183 16.71 -8.19 -25.85
C ALA A 183 15.63 -8.35 -24.75
N ASP A 184 15.88 -7.80 -23.55
CA ASP A 184 14.97 -7.85 -22.39
C ASP A 184 13.73 -6.92 -22.51
N CYS A 185 13.69 -5.98 -23.45
CA CYS A 185 12.56 -5.05 -23.63
C CYS A 185 11.40 -5.61 -24.46
N TYR A 186 11.55 -6.78 -25.09
CA TYR A 186 10.60 -7.30 -26.08
C TYR A 186 9.17 -7.48 -25.53
N ASN A 187 9.03 -7.90 -24.27
CA ASN A 187 7.72 -8.12 -23.62
C ASN A 187 7.30 -6.99 -22.67
N ALA A 188 8.10 -5.92 -22.54
CA ALA A 188 7.82 -4.81 -21.62
C ALA A 188 6.47 -4.10 -21.86
N PRO A 189 6.02 -3.84 -23.12
CA PRO A 189 4.73 -3.22 -23.38
C PRO A 189 3.55 -4.06 -22.85
N LEU A 190 3.59 -5.38 -23.10
CA LEU A 190 2.53 -6.31 -22.69
C LEU A 190 2.52 -6.52 -21.17
N LEU A 191 3.70 -6.65 -20.55
CA LEU A 191 3.84 -6.81 -19.11
C LEU A 191 3.32 -5.56 -18.37
N THR A 192 3.70 -4.37 -18.84
CA THR A 192 3.25 -3.11 -18.22
C THR A 192 1.76 -2.89 -18.42
N SER A 193 1.24 -3.17 -19.63
CA SER A 193 -0.19 -3.03 -19.92
C SER A 193 -1.05 -3.99 -19.09
N SER A 194 -0.62 -5.25 -18.97
CA SER A 194 -1.31 -6.24 -18.13
C SER A 194 -1.26 -5.88 -16.64
N TYR A 195 -0.13 -5.37 -16.14
CA TYR A 195 -0.03 -4.83 -14.78
C TYR A 195 -1.02 -3.69 -14.53
N ILE A 196 -1.10 -2.71 -15.43
CA ILE A 196 -2.03 -1.58 -15.32
C ILE A 196 -3.48 -2.08 -15.36
N ALA A 197 -3.82 -2.94 -16.32
CA ALA A 197 -5.15 -3.50 -16.47
C ALA A 197 -5.58 -4.26 -15.19
N MET A 198 -4.69 -5.08 -14.63
CA MET A 198 -4.99 -5.86 -13.43
C MET A 198 -5.09 -4.99 -12.18
N ASN A 199 -4.24 -3.96 -12.03
CA ASN A 199 -4.36 -2.99 -10.94
C ASN A 199 -5.67 -2.20 -11.01
N LEU A 200 -6.06 -1.76 -12.21
CA LEU A 200 -7.31 -1.04 -12.40
C LEU A 200 -8.51 -1.95 -12.13
N ALA A 201 -8.49 -3.18 -12.65
CA ALA A 201 -9.51 -4.18 -12.39
C ALA A 201 -9.65 -4.51 -10.90
N PHE A 202 -8.52 -4.65 -10.18
CA PHE A 202 -8.51 -4.87 -8.73
C PHE A 202 -9.13 -3.71 -7.96
N ASN A 203 -8.72 -2.47 -8.25
CA ASN A 203 -9.26 -1.27 -7.59
C ASN A 203 -10.76 -1.07 -7.88
N ILE A 204 -11.19 -1.25 -9.13
CA ILE A 204 -12.62 -1.18 -9.50
C ILE A 204 -13.41 -2.29 -8.81
N SER A 205 -12.88 -3.52 -8.80
CA SER A 205 -13.54 -4.66 -8.14
C SER A 205 -13.66 -4.45 -6.64
N ALA A 206 -12.64 -3.90 -5.98
CA ALA A 206 -12.68 -3.56 -4.56
C ALA A 206 -13.77 -2.51 -4.27
N LEU A 207 -13.89 -1.48 -5.11
CA LEU A 207 -14.94 -0.47 -5.00
C LEU A 207 -16.34 -1.04 -5.30
N ALA A 208 -16.46 -1.89 -6.32
CA ALA A 208 -17.70 -2.58 -6.66
C ALA A 208 -18.15 -3.52 -5.53
N LEU A 209 -17.21 -4.22 -4.89
CA LEU A 209 -17.46 -5.07 -3.73
C LEU A 209 -17.92 -4.26 -2.52
N LEU A 210 -17.33 -3.10 -2.26
CA LEU A 210 -17.80 -2.17 -1.22
C LEU A 210 -19.20 -1.64 -1.48
N LYS A 211 -19.58 -1.47 -2.76
CA LYS A 211 -20.90 -0.96 -3.17
C LYS A 211 -21.99 -2.04 -3.18
N SER A 212 -21.65 -3.26 -3.62
CA SER A 212 -22.61 -4.35 -3.83
C SER A 212 -22.72 -5.31 -2.66
N SER A 213 -21.68 -5.43 -1.84
CA SER A 213 -21.63 -6.35 -0.71
C SER A 213 -21.57 -5.60 0.61
N SER A 214 -21.78 -6.32 1.71
CA SER A 214 -21.48 -5.78 3.03
C SER A 214 -20.00 -5.46 3.15
N ALA A 215 -19.66 -4.38 3.85
CA ALA A 215 -18.28 -4.02 4.21
C ALA A 215 -17.51 -5.19 4.86
N VAL A 216 -18.24 -6.14 5.46
CA VAL A 216 -17.80 -7.45 5.97
C VAL A 216 -17.10 -8.29 4.89
N VAL A 217 -17.69 -8.44 3.72
CA VAL A 217 -17.12 -9.29 2.66
C VAL A 217 -15.90 -8.59 2.06
N ALA A 218 -15.98 -7.29 1.83
CA ALA A 218 -14.85 -6.49 1.34
C ALA A 218 -13.63 -6.53 2.27
N SER A 219 -13.85 -6.40 3.59
CA SER A 219 -12.80 -6.51 4.61
C SER A 219 -12.18 -7.92 4.67
N LEU A 220 -12.97 -8.98 4.47
CA LEU A 220 -12.44 -10.35 4.42
C LEU A 220 -11.62 -10.60 3.15
N CYS A 221 -12.12 -10.19 1.99
CA CYS A 221 -11.41 -10.37 0.72
C CYS A 221 -10.07 -9.62 0.71
N THR A 222 -10.04 -8.39 1.23
CA THR A 222 -8.80 -7.61 1.37
C THR A 222 -7.82 -8.24 2.38
N THR A 223 -8.34 -8.84 3.45
CA THR A 223 -7.49 -9.58 4.41
C THR A 223 -6.93 -10.87 3.84
N LEU A 224 -7.72 -11.58 3.02
CA LEU A 224 -7.30 -12.81 2.34
C LEU A 224 -6.29 -12.55 1.21
N ALA A 225 -6.25 -11.33 0.66
CA ALA A 225 -5.23 -10.96 -0.32
C ALA A 225 -3.82 -11.07 0.26
N VAL A 226 -3.63 -10.77 1.55
CA VAL A 226 -2.31 -10.80 2.23
C VAL A 226 -1.67 -12.20 2.24
N PRO A 227 -2.32 -13.26 2.79
CA PRO A 227 -1.75 -14.61 2.75
C PRO A 227 -1.63 -15.15 1.32
N LEU A 228 -2.57 -14.80 0.44
CA LEU A 228 -2.53 -15.24 -0.94
C LEU A 228 -1.31 -14.65 -1.67
N SER A 229 -1.00 -13.36 -1.46
CA SER A 229 0.21 -12.74 -2.01
C SER A 229 1.47 -13.42 -1.50
N ILE A 230 1.56 -13.71 -0.19
CA ILE A 230 2.72 -14.41 0.38
C ILE A 230 2.89 -15.80 -0.24
N TYR A 231 1.78 -16.54 -0.39
CA TYR A 231 1.78 -17.85 -1.03
C TYR A 231 2.20 -17.77 -2.51
N MET A 232 1.71 -16.77 -3.26
CA MET A 232 2.12 -16.57 -4.66
C MET A 232 3.63 -16.34 -4.81
N PHE A 233 4.28 -15.66 -3.86
CA PHE A 233 5.74 -15.47 -3.87
C PHE A 233 6.56 -16.75 -3.57
N THR A 234 5.90 -17.84 -3.16
CA THR A 234 6.55 -19.17 -3.01
C THR A 234 6.53 -20.00 -4.28
N LEU A 235 5.67 -19.63 -5.25
CA LEU A 235 5.56 -20.34 -6.51
C LEU A 235 6.65 -19.87 -7.48
N PRO A 236 7.18 -20.76 -8.34
CA PRO A 236 8.10 -20.40 -9.42
C PRO A 236 7.33 -19.70 -10.54
N LEU A 237 6.92 -18.45 -10.30
CA LEU A 237 6.17 -17.65 -11.26
C LEU A 237 7.09 -17.06 -12.33
N PRO A 238 6.67 -17.06 -13.60
CA PRO A 238 7.41 -16.39 -14.66
C PRO A 238 7.55 -14.90 -14.31
N TYR A 239 8.72 -14.32 -14.55
CA TYR A 239 9.09 -12.92 -14.26
C TYR A 239 9.26 -12.53 -12.79
N VAL A 240 8.93 -13.39 -11.81
CA VAL A 240 9.02 -13.05 -10.36
C VAL A 240 10.35 -13.49 -9.72
N GLY A 241 11.26 -14.09 -10.49
CA GLY A 241 12.58 -14.49 -10.02
C GLY A 241 12.57 -15.77 -9.16
N VAL A 242 13.57 -15.93 -8.30
CA VAL A 242 13.74 -17.14 -7.48
C VAL A 242 12.64 -17.21 -6.40
N PRO A 243 11.98 -18.38 -6.21
CA PRO A 243 10.99 -18.56 -5.16
C PRO A 243 11.51 -18.13 -3.79
N ALA A 244 10.69 -17.39 -3.04
CA ALA A 244 11.06 -16.97 -1.69
C ALA A 244 11.14 -18.19 -0.76
N SER A 245 12.30 -18.44 -0.16
CA SER A 245 12.42 -19.43 0.91
C SER A 245 11.74 -18.89 2.17
N LEU A 246 10.81 -19.67 2.72
CA LEU A 246 10.05 -19.32 3.93
C LEU A 246 10.66 -20.01 5.16
N PRO A 247 11.54 -19.34 5.94
CA PRO A 247 12.02 -19.92 7.18
C PRO A 247 10.86 -20.13 8.17
N PRO A 248 10.93 -21.14 9.05
CA PRO A 248 9.83 -21.48 9.98
C PRO A 248 9.37 -20.29 10.85
N GLN A 249 10.31 -19.42 11.24
CA GLN A 249 10.03 -18.23 12.03
C GLN A 249 9.24 -17.17 11.23
N PHE A 250 9.43 -17.09 9.91
CA PHE A 250 8.67 -16.21 9.04
C PHE A 250 7.24 -16.72 8.84
N ILE A 251 7.07 -18.04 8.73
CA ILE A 251 5.75 -18.68 8.67
C ILE A 251 4.99 -18.37 9.97
N PHE A 252 5.61 -18.59 11.13
CA PHE A 252 5.01 -18.29 12.43
C PHE A 252 4.58 -16.82 12.55
N GLY A 253 5.46 -15.88 12.19
CA GLY A 253 5.14 -14.45 12.19
C GLY A 253 3.97 -14.10 11.26
N THR A 254 3.96 -14.69 10.06
CA THR A 254 2.89 -14.51 9.07
C THR A 254 1.56 -15.06 9.57
N THR A 255 1.54 -16.25 10.18
CA THR A 255 0.34 -16.85 10.77
C THR A 255 -0.23 -15.97 11.87
N MET A 256 0.61 -15.46 12.78
CA MET A 256 0.17 -14.53 13.84
C MET A 256 -0.37 -13.23 13.29
N LEU A 257 0.24 -12.69 12.24
CA LEU A 257 -0.25 -11.51 11.53
C LEU A 257 -1.63 -11.75 10.92
N ILE A 258 -1.84 -12.89 10.23
CA ILE A 258 -3.14 -13.24 9.63
C ILE A 258 -4.22 -13.39 10.71
N LEU A 259 -3.89 -14.05 11.82
CA LEU A 259 -4.80 -14.19 12.96
C LEU A 259 -5.14 -12.82 13.56
N GLY A 260 -4.15 -11.94 13.72
CA GLY A 260 -4.35 -10.56 14.18
C GLY A 260 -5.26 -9.75 13.26
N LEU A 261 -5.05 -9.83 11.95
CA LEU A 261 -5.91 -9.19 10.95
C LEU A 261 -7.34 -9.73 11.00
N ALA A 262 -7.51 -11.06 11.06
CA ALA A 262 -8.82 -11.68 11.18
C ALA A 262 -9.53 -11.20 12.45
N PHE A 263 -8.84 -11.24 13.60
CA PHE A 263 -9.37 -10.81 14.87
C PHE A 263 -9.76 -9.32 14.89
N TYR A 264 -8.90 -8.45 14.35
CA TYR A 264 -9.19 -7.02 14.20
C TYR A 264 -10.46 -6.79 13.38
N ASN A 265 -10.57 -7.45 12.22
CA ASN A 265 -11.73 -7.31 11.33
C ASN A 265 -13.01 -7.86 11.95
N PHE A 266 -12.96 -8.97 12.69
CA PHE A 266 -14.12 -9.48 13.43
C PHE A 266 -14.54 -8.52 14.55
N SER A 267 -13.59 -7.95 15.27
CA SER A 267 -13.87 -7.01 16.35
C SER A 267 -14.45 -5.68 15.84
N ASP A 268 -13.92 -5.14 14.73
CA ASP A 268 -14.47 -3.94 14.10
C ASP A 268 -15.93 -4.12 13.70
N ARG A 269 -16.29 -5.32 13.22
CA ARG A 269 -17.68 -5.67 12.91
C ARG A 269 -18.57 -5.62 14.14
N LEU A 270 -18.18 -6.26 15.24
CA LEU A 270 -18.96 -6.29 16.47
C LEU A 270 -19.20 -4.87 16.99
N SER A 271 -18.17 -4.03 16.93
CA SER A 271 -18.26 -2.62 17.32
C SER A 271 -19.18 -1.79 16.41
N LYS A 272 -19.19 -2.04 15.10
CA LYS A 272 -20.11 -1.37 14.15
C LYS A 272 -21.55 -1.85 14.28
N LYS A 273 -21.77 -3.15 14.51
CA LYS A 273 -23.11 -3.73 14.72
C LYS A 273 -23.77 -3.19 15.99
N GLN A 274 -23.01 -3.02 17.07
CA GLN A 274 -23.51 -2.42 18.32
C GLN A 274 -23.89 -0.94 18.18
N LYS A 275 -23.20 -0.17 17.33
CA LYS A 275 -23.51 1.25 17.07
C LYS A 275 -24.64 1.47 16.04
N GLY A 276 -25.07 0.42 15.35
CA GLY A 276 -26.12 0.44 14.33
C GLY A 276 -27.40 -0.31 14.72
N SER A 277 -27.54 -0.69 16.00
CA SER A 277 -28.82 -1.14 16.57
C SER A 277 -29.54 0.12 17.08
N PRO A 278 -30.85 0.28 16.80
CA PRO A 278 -31.60 1.53 16.99
C PRO A 278 -31.46 2.14 18.39
#